data_AF-A0A1X2LWX1-F1
#
_entry.id   AF-A0A1X2LWX1-F1
#
_cell.length_a   1.000
_cell.length_b   1.000
_cell.length_c   1.000
_cell.angle_alpha   90.00
_cell.angle_beta   90.00
_cell.angle_gamma   90.00
#
_symmetry.space_group_name_H-M   'P 1'
#
loop_
_entity.id
_entity.type
_entity.pdbx_description
1 polymer ?
#
loop_
_entity_poly.entity_id
_entity_poly.type
_entity_poly.pdbx_seq_one_letter_code
_entity_poly.pdbx_strand_id
1 'polypeptide(L)'
;MITLLATTTTRPLDAAVLTANESARLASLPGEQRRRQWLTSRRALRLLLGLAGLPAETTRYTFPHPRISLSHTERIGAAAVVVDPTQLVTGVGIDVESDRDADPRAARFFLGERDRAWLTTLPTAERRRHQVSLWTVKEALFKADTNNERATLRDYALVDPAAATGRAVRNRPPAEPVTGGSPIFGYTRTRLPGTGEHLCMAVAFHRPTTRSTDAPTHSIPRRNMSTPEITFDEVAERISATLSIPLAKLTPTTTLADLAADSFMLVEAVVDLQEEFDTMFTQTQLREVTNLGELVELLQRTKLTPETQPHKVIGQ
;
A
#
# COMPACT_ATOMS: atom_id res chain seq x y z
N MET A 1 21.24 -11.35 -19.10
CA MET A 1 19.96 -10.65 -19.35
C MET A 1 19.19 -10.65 -18.05
N ILE A 2 18.60 -9.51 -17.66
CA ILE A 2 17.68 -9.42 -16.52
C ILE A 2 16.31 -9.86 -17.02
N THR A 3 15.69 -10.83 -16.35
CA THR A 3 14.36 -11.33 -16.71
C THR A 3 13.41 -11.17 -15.53
N LEU A 4 12.29 -10.49 -15.77
CA LEU A 4 11.17 -10.42 -14.83
C LEU A 4 10.09 -11.41 -15.29
N LEU A 5 9.76 -12.37 -14.44
CA LEU A 5 8.68 -13.32 -14.64
C LEU A 5 7.54 -12.96 -13.70
N ALA A 6 6.31 -13.05 -14.18
CA ALA A 6 5.13 -12.95 -13.33
C ALA A 6 4.06 -13.93 -13.78
N THR A 7 3.22 -14.33 -12.83
CA THR A 7 2.07 -15.18 -13.10
C THR A 7 0.91 -14.74 -12.24
N THR A 8 -0.29 -15.00 -12.75
CA THR A 8 -1.53 -14.90 -11.99
C THR A 8 -2.27 -16.23 -12.02
N THR A 9 -3.14 -16.45 -11.04
CA THR A 9 -4.01 -17.63 -10.99
C THR A 9 -5.27 -17.30 -10.19
N THR A 10 -6.39 -17.88 -10.60
CA THR A 10 -7.64 -17.89 -9.82
C THR A 10 -7.83 -19.19 -9.04
N ARG A 11 -7.00 -20.19 -9.33
CA ARG A 11 -7.06 -21.50 -8.68
C ARG A 11 -6.27 -21.47 -7.37
N PRO A 12 -6.84 -21.96 -6.25
CA PRO A 12 -6.08 -22.17 -5.04
C PRO A 12 -5.05 -23.30 -5.22
N LEU A 13 -4.01 -23.28 -4.38
CA LEU A 13 -3.13 -24.41 -4.19
C LEU A 13 -3.90 -25.53 -3.46
N ASP A 14 -3.67 -26.79 -3.84
CA ASP A 14 -4.27 -27.92 -3.16
C ASP A 14 -3.65 -28.05 -1.75
N ALA A 15 -4.49 -28.15 -0.72
CA ALA A 15 -4.03 -28.29 0.66
C ALA A 15 -3.23 -29.58 0.87
N ALA A 16 -3.50 -30.64 0.08
CA ALA A 16 -2.80 -31.92 0.17
C ALA A 16 -1.31 -31.83 -0.23
N VAL A 17 -0.90 -30.79 -0.97
CA VAL A 17 0.49 -30.61 -1.41
C VAL A 17 1.28 -29.62 -0.55
N LEU A 18 0.72 -29.17 0.58
CA LEU A 18 1.39 -28.26 1.49
C LEU A 18 2.46 -28.99 2.32
N THR A 19 3.58 -28.32 2.56
CA THR A 19 4.54 -28.76 3.57
C THR A 19 3.96 -28.59 4.98
N ALA A 20 4.58 -29.20 5.99
CA ALA A 20 4.16 -29.05 7.39
C ALA A 20 4.11 -27.57 7.82
N ASN A 21 5.11 -26.76 7.42
CA ASN A 21 5.18 -25.33 7.72
C ASN A 21 4.05 -24.54 7.04
N GLU A 22 3.75 -24.86 5.79
CA GLU A 22 2.66 -24.22 5.03
C GLU A 22 1.29 -24.59 5.59
N SER A 23 1.09 -25.86 5.98
CA SER A 23 -0.14 -26.31 6.63
C SER A 23 -0.36 -25.63 7.98
N ALA A 24 0.70 -25.52 8.80
CA ALA A 24 0.63 -24.79 10.06
C ALA A 24 0.28 -23.31 9.85
N ARG A 25 0.88 -22.66 8.84
CA ARG A 25 0.56 -21.28 8.49
C ARG A 25 -0.88 -21.12 7.98
N LEU A 26 -1.38 -22.05 7.18
CA LEU A 26 -2.76 -22.02 6.71
C LEU A 26 -3.75 -22.16 7.86
N ALA A 27 -3.49 -23.07 8.80
CA ALA A 27 -4.34 -23.31 9.97
C ALA A 27 -4.46 -22.07 10.85
N SER A 28 -3.40 -21.26 10.96
CA SER A 28 -3.39 -20.03 11.75
C SER A 28 -4.15 -18.86 11.12
N LEU A 29 -4.60 -18.95 9.85
CA LEU A 29 -5.31 -17.87 9.19
C LEU A 29 -6.80 -17.86 9.57
N PRO A 30 -7.39 -16.68 9.85
CA PRO A 30 -8.79 -16.56 10.22
C PRO A 30 -9.70 -16.68 8.99
N GLY A 31 -10.78 -17.43 9.12
CA GLY A 31 -11.83 -17.51 8.10
C GLY A 31 -11.45 -18.25 6.81
N GLU A 32 -12.47 -18.69 6.08
CA GLU A 32 -12.29 -19.45 4.84
C GLU A 32 -11.74 -18.58 3.69
N GLN A 33 -12.21 -17.32 3.60
CA GLN A 33 -11.79 -16.39 2.57
C GLN A 33 -10.29 -16.10 2.62
N ARG A 34 -9.75 -15.79 3.80
CA ARG A 34 -8.31 -15.53 3.96
C ARG A 34 -7.46 -16.74 3.64
N ARG A 35 -7.91 -17.93 4.08
CA ARG A 35 -7.27 -19.21 3.74
C ARG A 35 -7.25 -19.44 2.24
N ARG A 36 -8.35 -19.19 1.53
CA ARG A 36 -8.44 -19.28 0.08
C ARG A 36 -7.52 -18.29 -0.63
N GLN A 37 -7.54 -17.02 -0.25
CA GLN A 37 -6.63 -15.99 -0.81
C GLN A 37 -5.16 -16.39 -0.63
N TRP A 38 -4.81 -16.86 0.58
CA TRP A 38 -3.47 -17.36 0.85
C TRP A 38 -3.11 -18.50 -0.09
N LEU A 39 -3.95 -19.54 -0.22
CA LEU A 39 -3.72 -20.66 -1.13
C LEU A 39 -3.57 -20.23 -2.60
N THR A 40 -4.41 -19.31 -3.08
CA THR A 40 -4.33 -18.79 -4.45
C THR A 40 -3.03 -18.03 -4.69
N SER A 41 -2.62 -17.19 -3.76
CA SER A 41 -1.33 -16.48 -3.82
C SER A 41 -0.13 -17.43 -3.79
N ARG A 42 -0.16 -18.48 -2.93
CA ARG A 42 0.91 -19.49 -2.88
C ARG A 42 0.98 -20.36 -4.13
N ARG A 43 -0.15 -20.61 -4.80
CA ARG A 43 -0.13 -21.26 -6.11
C ARG A 43 0.64 -20.44 -7.14
N ALA A 44 0.34 -19.13 -7.25
CA ALA A 44 1.06 -18.24 -8.16
C ALA A 44 2.57 -18.26 -7.87
N LEU A 45 2.93 -18.15 -6.60
CA LEU A 45 4.33 -18.18 -6.18
C LEU A 45 5.02 -19.52 -6.50
N ARG A 46 4.41 -20.67 -6.17
CA ARG A 46 4.99 -21.98 -6.45
C ARG A 46 5.27 -22.21 -7.94
N LEU A 47 4.36 -21.77 -8.81
CA LEU A 47 4.55 -21.87 -10.27
C LEU A 47 5.79 -21.10 -10.72
N LEU A 48 5.97 -19.86 -10.26
CA LEU A 48 7.16 -19.07 -10.61
C LEU A 48 8.44 -19.60 -9.98
N LEU A 49 8.39 -20.07 -8.73
CA LEU A 49 9.55 -20.68 -8.09
C LEU A 49 10.04 -21.89 -8.88
N GLY A 50 9.12 -22.76 -9.31
CA GLY A 50 9.44 -23.90 -10.19
C GLY A 50 10.06 -23.46 -11.51
N LEU A 51 9.49 -22.45 -12.19
CA LEU A 51 10.04 -21.91 -13.43
C LEU A 51 11.41 -21.25 -13.25
N ALA A 52 11.68 -20.65 -12.09
CA ALA A 52 12.95 -20.03 -11.75
C ALA A 52 13.99 -21.01 -11.18
N GLY A 53 13.65 -22.30 -11.02
CA GLY A 53 14.53 -23.29 -10.41
C GLY A 53 14.78 -23.07 -8.92
N LEU A 54 13.88 -22.37 -8.23
CA LEU A 54 13.97 -22.06 -6.80
C LEU A 54 13.17 -23.06 -5.95
N PRO A 55 13.53 -23.24 -4.66
CA PRO A 55 12.77 -24.11 -3.75
C PRO A 55 11.29 -23.73 -3.69
N ALA A 56 10.40 -24.72 -3.88
CA ALA A 56 8.95 -24.50 -3.96
C ALA A 56 8.25 -24.26 -2.61
N GLU A 57 8.91 -24.53 -1.47
CA GLU A 57 8.36 -24.28 -0.14
C GLU A 57 8.24 -22.77 0.10
N THR A 58 7.01 -22.24 0.08
CA THR A 58 6.77 -20.80 0.04
C THR A 58 7.04 -20.08 1.36
N THR A 59 7.01 -20.79 2.48
CA THR A 59 7.32 -20.28 3.82
C THR A 59 8.80 -19.97 4.03
N ARG A 60 9.67 -20.37 3.10
CA ARG A 60 11.11 -20.01 3.13
C ARG A 60 11.39 -18.55 2.79
N TYR A 61 10.43 -17.88 2.16
CA TYR A 61 10.60 -16.52 1.67
C TYR A 61 9.87 -15.56 2.60
N THR A 62 10.62 -14.64 3.19
CA THR A 62 10.10 -13.50 3.93
C THR A 62 9.85 -12.34 2.98
N PHE A 63 8.86 -11.50 3.28
CA PHE A 63 8.52 -10.34 2.47
C PHE A 63 8.65 -9.06 3.32
N PRO A 64 9.12 -7.94 2.73
CA PRO A 64 9.54 -7.76 1.33
C PRO A 64 10.79 -8.58 0.98
N HIS A 65 10.86 -9.07 -0.27
CA HIS A 65 11.98 -9.87 -0.77
C HIS A 65 12.60 -9.18 -1.99
N PRO A 66 13.94 -9.08 -2.10
CA PRO A 66 14.59 -8.34 -3.19
C PRO A 66 14.32 -8.93 -4.57
N ARG A 67 13.93 -10.20 -4.64
CA ARG A 67 13.73 -10.92 -5.91
C ARG A 67 12.37 -11.57 -6.11
N ILE A 68 11.49 -11.48 -5.12
CA ILE A 68 10.19 -12.15 -5.16
C ILE A 68 9.15 -11.19 -4.63
N SER A 69 8.01 -11.09 -5.29
CA SER A 69 6.89 -10.32 -4.80
C SER A 69 5.60 -11.10 -4.96
N LEU A 70 4.62 -10.79 -4.11
CA LEU A 70 3.32 -11.45 -4.08
C LEU A 70 2.24 -10.41 -3.80
N SER A 71 1.11 -10.56 -4.49
CA SER A 71 -0.12 -9.82 -4.20
C SER A 71 -1.32 -10.70 -4.45
N HIS A 72 -2.48 -10.31 -3.93
CA HIS A 72 -3.71 -11.04 -4.17
C HIS A 72 -4.92 -10.11 -4.03
N THR A 73 -5.98 -10.45 -4.75
CA THR A 73 -7.35 -9.98 -4.50
C THR A 73 -8.16 -11.15 -3.93
N GLU A 74 -9.48 -10.98 -3.79
CA GLU A 74 -10.39 -12.09 -3.48
C GLU A 74 -10.36 -13.19 -4.54
N ARG A 75 -10.13 -12.83 -5.82
CA ARG A 75 -10.26 -13.73 -6.96
C ARG A 75 -8.92 -14.20 -7.50
N ILE A 76 -7.86 -13.40 -7.40
CA ILE A 76 -6.59 -13.63 -8.08
C ILE A 76 -5.45 -13.64 -7.06
N GLY A 77 -4.55 -14.62 -7.20
CA GLY A 77 -3.21 -14.56 -6.65
C GLY A 77 -2.22 -14.18 -7.74
N ALA A 78 -1.31 -13.26 -7.45
CA ALA A 78 -0.28 -12.77 -8.36
C ALA A 78 1.09 -12.90 -7.70
N ALA A 79 2.10 -13.35 -8.47
CA ALA A 79 3.48 -13.41 -8.02
C ALA A 79 4.41 -12.83 -9.10
N ALA A 80 5.56 -12.34 -8.68
CA ALA A 80 6.66 -11.96 -9.56
C ALA A 80 7.99 -12.49 -9.03
N VAL A 81 8.90 -12.88 -9.94
CA VAL A 81 10.27 -13.29 -9.65
C VAL A 81 11.20 -12.63 -10.64
N VAL A 82 12.31 -12.07 -10.15
CA VAL A 82 13.39 -11.56 -11.02
C VAL A 82 14.57 -12.52 -11.05
N VAL A 83 15.00 -12.85 -12.26
CA VAL A 83 16.25 -13.58 -12.52
C VAL A 83 17.25 -12.56 -13.06
N ASP A 84 18.16 -12.16 -12.19
CA ASP A 84 19.16 -11.13 -12.49
C ASP A 84 20.58 -11.67 -12.24
N PRO A 85 21.31 -12.08 -13.30
CA PRO A 85 22.71 -12.48 -13.17
C PRO A 85 23.65 -11.28 -12.97
N THR A 86 23.19 -10.06 -13.25
CA THR A 86 23.98 -8.81 -13.18
C THR A 86 23.96 -8.16 -11.79
N GLN A 87 23.05 -8.56 -10.91
CA GLN A 87 22.86 -8.00 -9.56
C GLN A 87 22.57 -6.48 -9.55
N LEU A 88 21.98 -5.96 -10.63
CA LEU A 88 21.58 -4.56 -10.74
C LEU A 88 20.22 -4.28 -10.10
N VAL A 89 19.36 -5.29 -10.04
CA VAL A 89 18.03 -5.21 -9.44
C VAL A 89 18.13 -5.30 -7.92
N THR A 90 17.59 -4.29 -7.24
CA THR A 90 17.57 -4.21 -5.77
C THR A 90 16.26 -4.68 -5.17
N GLY A 91 15.21 -4.74 -5.98
CA GLY A 91 13.88 -5.11 -5.50
C GLY A 91 12.89 -5.34 -6.63
N VAL A 92 11.85 -6.09 -6.32
CA VAL A 92 10.74 -6.37 -7.23
C VAL A 92 9.43 -6.25 -6.46
N GLY A 93 8.43 -5.69 -7.13
CA GLY A 93 7.10 -5.52 -6.60
C GLY A 93 6.07 -5.98 -7.60
N ILE A 94 5.02 -6.64 -7.11
CA ILE A 94 3.82 -6.92 -7.89
C ILE A 94 2.61 -6.48 -7.08
N ASP A 95 1.63 -5.91 -7.77
CA ASP A 95 0.35 -5.62 -7.17
C ASP A 95 -0.82 -5.90 -8.11
N VAL A 96 -1.94 -6.33 -7.54
CA VAL A 96 -3.16 -6.64 -8.25
C VAL A 96 -4.35 -6.08 -7.49
N GLU A 97 -5.24 -5.37 -8.18
CA GLU A 97 -6.42 -4.75 -7.58
C GLU A 97 -7.66 -4.96 -8.43
N SER A 98 -8.81 -5.17 -7.77
CA SER A 98 -10.09 -5.24 -8.46
C SER A 98 -10.53 -3.84 -8.91
N ASP A 99 -11.16 -3.80 -10.08
CA ASP A 99 -11.88 -2.60 -10.50
C ASP A 99 -13.03 -2.36 -9.51
N ARG A 100 -13.12 -1.15 -8.99
CA ARG A 100 -14.08 -0.78 -7.94
C ARG A 100 -14.36 0.70 -7.96
N ASP A 101 -15.46 1.07 -7.33
CA ASP A 101 -15.81 2.47 -7.15
C ASP A 101 -15.02 3.07 -5.98
N ALA A 102 -13.79 3.51 -6.25
CA ALA A 102 -12.93 4.09 -5.23
C ALA A 102 -13.33 5.53 -4.90
N ASP A 103 -13.28 5.89 -3.62
CA ASP A 103 -13.54 7.25 -3.14
C ASP A 103 -12.50 8.22 -3.72
N PRO A 104 -12.90 9.22 -4.52
CA PRO A 104 -11.98 10.23 -5.08
C PRO A 104 -11.08 10.92 -4.06
N ARG A 105 -11.53 11.02 -2.80
CA ARG A 105 -10.81 11.68 -1.70
C ARG A 105 -9.58 10.87 -1.28
N ALA A 106 -9.59 9.55 -1.43
CA ALA A 106 -8.49 8.66 -1.07
C ALA A 106 -7.19 8.95 -1.84
N ALA A 107 -7.30 9.50 -3.05
CA ALA A 107 -6.15 9.91 -3.87
C ALA A 107 -5.15 10.79 -3.11
N ARG A 108 -5.58 11.64 -2.16
CA ARG A 108 -4.68 12.55 -1.42
C ARG A 108 -3.66 11.84 -0.52
N PHE A 109 -3.91 10.58 -0.15
CA PHE A 109 -3.06 9.81 0.76
C PHE A 109 -1.89 9.13 0.04
N PHE A 110 -2.05 8.83 -1.24
CA PHE A 110 -1.07 8.06 -1.99
C PHE A 110 -0.57 8.75 -3.28
N LEU A 111 -1.24 9.82 -3.73
CA LEU A 111 -0.81 10.58 -4.90
C LEU A 111 -0.17 11.91 -4.53
N GLY A 112 0.92 12.23 -5.25
CA GLY A 112 1.53 13.55 -5.26
C GLY A 112 0.64 14.57 -5.97
N GLU A 113 1.00 15.85 -5.87
CA GLU A 113 0.28 16.93 -6.54
C GLU A 113 0.20 16.73 -8.06
N ARG A 114 1.31 16.36 -8.68
CA ARG A 114 1.39 16.09 -10.12
C ARG A 114 0.42 14.99 -10.57
N ASP A 115 0.40 13.86 -9.87
CA ASP A 115 -0.45 12.72 -10.23
C ASP A 115 -1.95 13.06 -10.04
N ARG A 116 -2.29 13.81 -8.98
CA ARG A 116 -3.65 14.30 -8.75
C ARG A 116 -4.07 15.31 -9.81
N ALA A 117 -3.20 16.26 -10.17
CA ALA A 117 -3.46 17.23 -11.22
C ALA A 117 -3.75 16.50 -12.55
N TRP A 118 -2.91 15.53 -12.92
CA TRP A 118 -3.17 14.68 -14.09
C TRP A 118 -4.53 13.96 -14.00
N LEU A 119 -4.85 13.34 -12.86
CA LEU A 119 -6.13 12.66 -12.68
C LEU A 119 -7.34 13.60 -12.89
N THR A 120 -7.23 14.87 -12.49
CA THR A 120 -8.30 15.87 -12.72
C THR A 120 -8.46 16.29 -14.19
N THR A 121 -7.48 16.01 -15.06
CA THR A 121 -7.61 16.26 -16.51
C THR A 121 -8.46 15.21 -17.23
N LEU A 122 -8.66 14.04 -16.62
CA LEU A 122 -9.42 12.94 -17.23
C LEU A 122 -10.94 13.16 -17.13
N PRO A 123 -11.74 12.55 -18.04
CA PRO A 123 -13.19 12.48 -17.88
C PRO A 123 -13.58 11.84 -16.55
N THR A 124 -14.62 12.36 -15.89
CA THR A 124 -15.07 11.86 -14.57
C THR A 124 -15.28 10.35 -14.53
N ALA A 125 -15.81 9.77 -15.61
CA ALA A 125 -16.03 8.33 -15.74
C ALA A 125 -14.73 7.50 -15.72
N GLU A 126 -13.60 8.08 -16.10
CA GLU A 126 -12.31 7.40 -16.18
C GLU A 126 -11.46 7.61 -14.91
N ARG A 127 -11.70 8.70 -14.16
CA ARG A 127 -10.91 9.07 -12.98
C ARG A 127 -10.83 7.95 -11.95
N ARG A 128 -11.96 7.33 -11.62
CA ARG A 128 -12.03 6.28 -10.58
C ARG A 128 -11.18 5.07 -10.96
N ARG A 129 -11.32 4.61 -12.20
CA ARG A 129 -10.52 3.51 -12.73
C ARG A 129 -9.03 3.85 -12.77
N HIS A 130 -8.67 5.08 -13.16
CA HIS A 130 -7.27 5.51 -13.13
C HIS A 130 -6.74 5.70 -11.72
N GLN A 131 -7.58 6.04 -10.74
CA GLN A 131 -7.20 6.12 -9.35
C GLN A 131 -6.80 4.75 -8.80
N VAL A 132 -7.63 3.72 -9.01
CA VAL A 132 -7.29 2.33 -8.66
C VAL A 132 -6.01 1.91 -9.39
N SER A 133 -5.91 2.21 -10.69
CA SER A 133 -4.72 1.88 -11.47
C SER A 133 -3.45 2.55 -10.93
N LEU A 134 -3.52 3.79 -10.46
CA LEU A 134 -2.38 4.48 -9.87
C LEU A 134 -2.04 3.91 -8.50
N TRP A 135 -3.04 3.56 -7.69
CA TRP A 135 -2.84 2.84 -6.44
C TRP A 135 -2.05 1.55 -6.66
N THR A 136 -2.47 0.71 -7.61
CA THR A 136 -1.77 -0.54 -7.97
C THR A 136 -0.32 -0.29 -8.39
N VAL A 137 -0.05 0.81 -9.09
CA VAL A 137 1.33 1.19 -9.42
C VAL A 137 2.11 1.59 -8.17
N LYS A 138 1.55 2.41 -7.28
CA LYS A 138 2.24 2.83 -6.05
C LYS A 138 2.54 1.65 -5.14
N GLU A 139 1.61 0.73 -4.96
CA GLU A 139 1.80 -0.49 -4.16
C GLU A 139 2.91 -1.37 -4.75
N ALA A 140 2.92 -1.59 -6.08
CA ALA A 140 4.01 -2.33 -6.71
C ALA A 140 5.37 -1.63 -6.50
N LEU A 141 5.44 -0.31 -6.64
CA LEU A 141 6.68 0.45 -6.37
C LEU A 141 7.11 0.35 -4.90
N PHE A 142 6.16 0.45 -3.97
CA PHE A 142 6.39 0.30 -2.54
C PHE A 142 6.93 -1.08 -2.19
N LYS A 143 6.35 -2.14 -2.75
CA LYS A 143 6.81 -3.53 -2.57
C LYS A 143 8.18 -3.78 -3.20
N ALA A 144 8.52 -3.06 -4.28
CA ALA A 144 9.83 -3.12 -4.93
C ALA A 144 10.93 -2.38 -4.17
N ASP A 145 10.60 -1.52 -3.21
CA ASP A 145 11.58 -0.83 -2.37
C ASP A 145 11.79 -1.62 -1.08
N THR A 146 12.95 -2.28 -0.96
CA THR A 146 13.31 -3.03 0.25
C THR A 146 13.59 -2.13 1.45
N ASN A 147 13.73 -0.81 1.25
CA ASN A 147 14.01 0.20 2.27
C ASN A 147 12.80 1.12 2.49
N ASN A 148 11.59 0.57 2.39
CA ASN A 148 10.32 1.30 2.45
C ASN A 148 9.79 1.57 3.88
N GLU A 149 10.55 1.21 4.92
CA GLU A 149 10.15 1.28 6.33
C GLU A 149 9.67 2.68 6.78
N ARG A 150 10.20 3.74 6.16
CA ARG A 150 9.79 5.13 6.40
C ARG A 150 9.18 5.81 5.17
N ALA A 151 8.99 5.04 4.10
CA ALA A 151 8.34 5.51 2.89
C ALA A 151 6.82 5.44 3.04
N THR A 152 6.14 6.31 2.32
CA THR A 152 4.71 6.30 2.07
C THR A 152 4.47 6.08 0.58
N LEU A 153 3.28 5.63 0.19
CA LEU A 153 2.93 5.50 -1.24
C LEU A 153 3.11 6.82 -2.02
N ARG A 154 2.92 7.95 -1.33
CA ARG A 154 3.10 9.29 -1.89
C ARG A 154 4.56 9.65 -2.20
N ASP A 155 5.52 8.98 -1.55
CA ASP A 155 6.94 9.23 -1.78
C ASP A 155 7.42 8.73 -3.15
N TYR A 156 6.66 7.85 -3.81
CA TYR A 156 7.00 7.33 -5.13
C TYR A 156 6.36 8.22 -6.19
N ALA A 157 7.13 9.02 -6.94
CA ALA A 157 6.62 9.86 -8.02
C ALA A 157 6.77 9.18 -9.38
N LEU A 158 5.69 9.19 -10.16
CA LEU A 158 5.72 8.71 -11.55
C LEU A 158 6.32 9.78 -12.45
N VAL A 159 7.17 9.37 -13.39
CA VAL A 159 7.69 10.29 -14.42
C VAL A 159 6.57 10.67 -15.39
N ASP A 160 5.67 9.74 -15.70
CA ASP A 160 4.45 9.97 -16.47
C ASP A 160 3.30 9.12 -15.91
N PRO A 161 2.30 9.72 -15.23
CA PRO A 161 1.18 8.96 -14.68
C PRO A 161 0.25 8.35 -15.76
N ALA A 162 0.32 8.77 -17.02
CA ALA A 162 -0.45 8.21 -18.12
C ALA A 162 0.18 6.93 -18.70
N ALA A 163 1.50 6.78 -18.60
CA ALA A 163 2.22 5.67 -19.22
C ALA A 163 1.81 4.29 -18.67
N ALA A 164 1.59 3.34 -19.57
CA ALA A 164 1.40 1.93 -19.22
C ALA A 164 2.71 1.27 -18.77
N THR A 165 3.83 1.67 -19.37
CA THR A 165 5.17 1.27 -18.96
C THR A 165 5.98 2.53 -18.75
N GLY A 166 6.63 2.66 -17.61
CA GLY A 166 7.24 3.94 -17.23
C GLY A 166 8.31 3.81 -16.17
N ARG A 167 8.75 4.99 -15.73
CA ARG A 167 9.76 5.15 -14.69
C ARG A 167 9.14 5.85 -13.48
N ALA A 168 9.64 5.53 -12.30
CA ALA A 168 9.31 6.24 -11.08
C ALA A 168 10.58 6.51 -10.26
N VAL A 169 10.48 7.49 -9.36
CA VAL A 169 11.55 7.86 -8.43
C VAL A 169 10.99 7.98 -7.02
N ARG A 170 11.83 7.74 -6.01
CA ARG A 170 11.48 8.04 -4.62
C ARG A 170 11.91 9.46 -4.28
N ASN A 171 10.96 10.33 -3.96
CA ASN A 171 11.18 11.75 -3.65
C ASN A 171 11.89 11.95 -2.31
N ARG A 172 11.58 11.11 -1.31
CA ARG A 172 12.23 11.14 0.00
C ARG A 172 13.40 10.15 0.02
N PRO A 173 14.65 10.60 0.24
CA PRO A 173 15.78 9.69 0.36
C PRO A 173 15.60 8.74 1.57
N PRO A 174 16.22 7.55 1.56
CA PRO A 174 16.26 6.67 2.72
C PRO A 174 16.91 7.39 3.91
N ALA A 175 16.53 7.01 5.14
CA ALA A 175 17.03 7.65 6.36
C ALA A 175 18.53 7.45 6.58
N GLU A 176 19.07 6.32 6.13
CA GLU A 176 20.51 6.10 6.07
C GLU A 176 20.99 6.27 4.61
N PRO A 177 22.17 6.88 4.40
CA PRO A 177 22.75 6.98 3.08
C PRO A 177 23.03 5.57 2.54
N VAL A 178 22.14 5.06 1.70
CA VAL A 178 22.38 3.84 0.95
C VAL A 178 23.53 4.14 0.00
N THR A 179 24.58 3.32 0.08
CA THR A 179 25.66 3.28 -0.90
C THR A 179 25.05 2.99 -2.28
N GLY A 180 24.88 4.03 -3.11
CA GLY A 180 24.27 3.89 -4.45
C GLY A 180 23.14 4.88 -4.80
N GLY A 181 22.81 5.83 -3.92
CA GLY A 181 21.80 6.85 -4.21
C GLY A 181 20.36 6.32 -4.21
N SER A 182 19.37 7.20 -4.39
CA SER A 182 17.96 6.80 -4.37
C SER A 182 17.63 5.86 -5.53
N PRO A 183 16.88 4.76 -5.28
CA PRO A 183 16.53 3.80 -6.32
C PRO A 183 15.72 4.46 -7.44
N ILE A 184 15.95 3.99 -8.67
CA ILE A 184 15.08 4.27 -9.82
C ILE A 184 14.23 3.04 -10.04
N PHE A 185 12.96 3.25 -10.34
CA PHE A 185 12.03 2.16 -10.60
C PHE A 185 11.64 2.16 -12.07
N GLY A 186 11.58 0.98 -12.66
CA GLY A 186 10.82 0.70 -13.87
C GLY A 186 9.53 -0.01 -13.50
N TYR A 187 8.41 0.32 -14.13
CA TYR A 187 7.15 -0.38 -13.92
C TYR A 187 6.43 -0.64 -15.23
N THR A 188 5.57 -1.65 -15.22
CA THR A 188 4.57 -1.87 -16.26
C THR A 188 3.24 -2.24 -15.62
N ARG A 189 2.16 -1.64 -16.12
CA ARG A 189 0.79 -1.90 -15.69
C ARG A 189 -0.05 -2.37 -16.87
N THR A 190 -0.99 -3.25 -16.58
CA THR A 190 -1.94 -3.78 -17.56
C THR A 190 -3.26 -4.13 -16.88
N ARG A 191 -4.24 -4.54 -17.67
CA ARG A 191 -5.44 -5.22 -17.16
C ARG A 191 -5.37 -6.69 -17.50
N LEU A 192 -5.74 -7.52 -16.53
CA LEU A 192 -5.82 -8.96 -16.73
C LEU A 192 -7.00 -9.30 -17.65
N PRO A 193 -6.77 -10.01 -18.77
CA PRO A 193 -7.85 -10.51 -19.60
C PRO A 193 -8.79 -11.41 -18.80
N GLY A 194 -10.09 -11.32 -19.06
CA GLY A 194 -11.13 -12.13 -18.42
C GLY A 194 -11.60 -11.61 -17.06
N THR A 195 -10.71 -11.14 -16.19
CA THR A 195 -11.09 -10.63 -14.86
C THR A 195 -11.20 -9.11 -14.79
N GLY A 196 -10.47 -8.40 -15.66
CA GLY A 196 -10.43 -6.94 -15.66
C GLY A 196 -9.67 -6.31 -14.49
N GLU A 197 -8.99 -7.11 -13.66
CA GLU A 197 -8.21 -6.58 -12.54
C GLU A 197 -6.99 -5.80 -13.04
N HIS A 198 -6.65 -4.74 -12.31
CA HIS A 198 -5.43 -3.98 -12.53
C HIS A 198 -4.25 -4.81 -12.05
N LEU A 199 -3.21 -4.92 -12.87
CA LEU A 199 -1.96 -5.57 -12.50
C LEU A 199 -0.81 -4.61 -12.75
N CYS A 200 0.08 -4.44 -11.78
CA CYS A 200 1.34 -3.74 -11.95
C CYS A 200 2.50 -4.60 -11.49
N MET A 201 3.61 -4.52 -12.22
CA MET A 201 4.91 -5.00 -11.78
C MET A 201 5.90 -3.86 -11.77
N ALA A 202 6.75 -3.82 -10.76
CA ALA A 202 7.80 -2.85 -10.60
C ALA A 202 9.14 -3.53 -10.30
N VAL A 203 10.22 -2.92 -10.77
CA VAL A 203 11.60 -3.34 -10.53
C VAL A 203 12.39 -2.11 -10.08
N ALA A 204 13.11 -2.24 -8.97
CA ALA A 204 14.01 -1.22 -8.46
C ALA A 204 15.45 -1.51 -8.93
N PHE A 205 16.16 -0.46 -9.31
CA PHE A 205 17.55 -0.51 -9.75
C PHE A 205 18.42 0.42 -8.89
N HIS A 206 19.68 0.02 -8.68
CA HIS A 206 20.69 0.95 -8.19
C HIS A 206 20.86 2.12 -9.17
N ARG A 207 20.93 3.33 -8.65
CA ARG A 207 21.26 4.51 -9.46
C ARG A 207 22.79 4.62 -9.57
N PRO A 208 23.36 4.88 -10.76
CA PRO A 208 24.73 5.35 -10.85
C PRO A 208 24.83 6.68 -10.10
N THR A 209 25.75 6.80 -9.15
CA THR A 209 25.93 7.99 -8.33
C THR A 209 26.32 9.20 -9.18
N THR A 210 25.36 10.08 -9.45
CA THR A 210 25.61 11.46 -9.89
C THR A 210 25.20 12.40 -8.76
N ARG A 211 26.20 13.07 -8.16
CA ARG A 211 25.98 14.07 -7.09
C ARG A 211 25.13 15.21 -7.63
N SER A 212 24.05 15.55 -6.93
CA SER A 212 23.33 16.81 -7.09
C SER A 212 22.77 17.24 -5.74
N THR A 213 22.97 18.51 -5.42
CA THR A 213 22.65 19.18 -4.15
C THR A 213 21.32 19.95 -4.21
N ASP A 214 20.60 19.87 -3.09
CA ASP A 214 19.63 20.79 -2.45
C ASP A 214 18.26 21.15 -3.08
N ALA A 215 17.22 21.06 -2.25
CA ALA A 215 16.14 22.08 -2.10
C ALA A 215 15.26 21.84 -0.83
N PRO A 216 14.60 22.89 -0.27
CA PRO A 216 14.04 22.92 1.10
C PRO A 216 12.50 22.77 1.18
N THR A 217 11.97 22.68 2.41
CA THR A 217 10.55 22.38 2.74
C THR A 217 9.82 23.61 3.30
N HIS A 218 8.58 23.88 2.84
CA HIS A 218 7.68 24.92 3.38
C HIS A 218 6.40 24.32 3.98
N SER A 219 5.87 24.94 5.05
CA SER A 219 4.60 24.62 5.73
C SER A 219 3.61 25.80 5.71
N ILE A 220 2.31 25.50 5.78
CA ILE A 220 1.17 26.46 5.71
C ILE A 220 0.31 26.32 7.00
N PRO A 221 -0.28 27.40 7.58
CA PRO A 221 -1.08 27.33 8.81
C PRO A 221 -2.60 27.34 8.56
N ARG A 222 -3.39 26.72 9.46
CA ARG A 222 -4.86 26.88 9.58
C ARG A 222 -5.38 26.77 11.02
N ARG A 223 -6.69 26.99 11.16
CA ARG A 223 -7.46 27.82 12.11
C ARG A 223 -8.31 26.96 13.05
N ASN A 224 -8.52 27.40 14.30
CA ASN A 224 -9.30 26.72 15.35
C ASN A 224 -10.83 26.89 15.23
N MET A 225 -11.58 25.82 15.53
CA MET A 225 -12.92 25.82 16.15
C MET A 225 -13.06 24.62 17.11
N SER A 226 -13.90 24.75 18.13
CA SER A 226 -14.10 23.77 19.22
C SER A 226 -15.35 22.91 18.99
N THR A 227 -15.26 21.57 19.13
CA THR A 227 -16.41 20.63 19.31
C THR A 227 -15.92 19.16 19.53
N PRO A 228 -16.83 18.20 19.81
CA PRO A 228 -17.06 17.44 21.05
C PRO A 228 -16.13 16.21 21.21
N GLU A 229 -16.26 15.49 22.33
CA GLU A 229 -15.50 14.28 22.69
C GLU A 229 -15.82 13.12 21.74
N ILE A 230 -14.80 12.51 21.12
CA ILE A 230 -14.95 11.38 20.17
C ILE A 230 -15.11 10.09 20.96
N THR A 231 -16.17 9.34 20.69
CA THR A 231 -16.45 8.04 21.33
C THR A 231 -16.14 6.86 20.40
N PHE A 232 -16.00 5.66 20.99
CA PHE A 232 -15.81 4.43 20.22
C PHE A 232 -17.02 4.14 19.30
N ASP A 233 -18.23 4.35 19.80
CA ASP A 233 -19.47 4.02 19.08
C ASP A 233 -19.60 4.85 17.78
N GLU A 234 -19.28 6.15 17.82
CA GLU A 234 -19.26 7.02 16.64
C GLU A 234 -18.26 6.53 15.58
N VAL A 235 -17.06 6.12 16.01
CA VAL A 235 -16.01 5.59 15.12
C VAL A 235 -16.44 4.24 14.53
N ALA A 236 -17.04 3.36 15.34
CA ALA A 236 -17.52 2.06 14.90
C ALA A 236 -18.69 2.18 13.91
N GLU A 237 -19.64 3.09 14.14
CA GLU A 237 -20.73 3.39 13.20
C GLU A 237 -20.20 3.85 11.84
N ARG A 238 -19.20 4.74 11.82
CA ARG A 238 -18.60 5.24 10.58
C ARG A 238 -17.88 4.14 9.80
N ILE A 239 -17.13 3.29 10.49
CA ILE A 239 -16.43 2.14 9.88
C ILE A 239 -17.44 1.12 9.37
N SER A 240 -18.50 0.85 10.14
CA SER A 240 -19.63 -0.01 9.72
C SER A 240 -20.27 0.52 8.43
N ALA A 241 -20.54 1.82 8.34
CA ALA A 241 -21.12 2.43 7.14
C ALA A 241 -20.17 2.38 5.93
N THR A 242 -18.89 2.65 6.13
CA THR A 242 -17.89 2.74 5.04
C THR A 242 -17.52 1.36 4.49
N LEU A 243 -17.28 0.39 5.39
CA LEU A 243 -16.80 -0.95 5.04
C LEU A 243 -17.93 -1.98 4.95
N SER A 244 -19.18 -1.58 5.19
CA SER A 244 -20.36 -2.46 5.21
C SER A 244 -20.21 -3.64 6.20
N ILE A 245 -19.53 -3.43 7.33
CA ILE A 245 -19.37 -4.44 8.40
C ILE A 245 -20.47 -4.22 9.46
N PRO A 246 -21.22 -5.26 9.88
CA PRO A 246 -22.19 -5.12 10.95
C PRO A 246 -21.57 -4.58 12.25
N LEU A 247 -22.16 -3.53 12.83
CA LEU A 247 -21.68 -2.86 14.05
C LEU A 247 -21.39 -3.83 15.21
N ALA A 248 -22.22 -4.87 15.38
CA ALA A 248 -22.04 -5.89 16.41
C ALA A 248 -20.74 -6.71 16.30
N LYS A 249 -20.03 -6.64 15.16
CA LYS A 249 -18.73 -7.28 14.95
C LYS A 249 -17.55 -6.34 15.25
N LEU A 250 -17.80 -5.05 15.47
CA LEU A 250 -16.78 -4.05 15.73
C LEU A 250 -16.59 -3.89 17.24
N THR A 251 -15.47 -4.40 17.72
CA THR A 251 -15.01 -4.27 19.11
C THR A 251 -13.69 -3.49 19.15
N PRO A 252 -13.30 -2.90 20.30
CA PRO A 252 -12.01 -2.23 20.45
C PRO A 252 -10.81 -3.10 20.06
N THR A 253 -10.91 -4.42 20.25
CA THR A 253 -9.85 -5.39 19.90
C THR A 253 -9.86 -5.83 18.43
N THR A 254 -10.82 -5.37 17.62
CA THR A 254 -10.88 -5.73 16.19
C THR A 254 -9.67 -5.16 15.49
N THR A 255 -8.87 -6.01 14.84
CA THR A 255 -7.65 -5.57 14.20
C THR A 255 -7.95 -4.85 12.89
N LEU A 256 -7.16 -3.83 12.52
CA LEU A 256 -7.34 -3.14 11.23
C LEU A 256 -7.24 -4.08 10.03
N ALA A 257 -6.47 -5.16 10.17
CA ALA A 257 -6.33 -6.21 9.17
C ALA A 257 -7.61 -7.05 8.98
N ASP A 258 -8.48 -7.12 9.98
CA ASP A 258 -9.77 -7.83 9.90
C ASP A 258 -10.90 -6.94 9.38
N LEU A 259 -10.72 -5.62 9.37
CA LEU A 259 -11.75 -4.65 8.96
C LEU A 259 -11.84 -4.47 7.44
N ALA A 260 -10.72 -4.57 6.75
CA ALA A 260 -10.65 -4.25 5.34
C ALA A 260 -10.19 -5.46 4.55
N ALA A 261 -10.93 -5.81 3.49
CA ALA A 261 -10.54 -6.91 2.60
C ALA A 261 -9.19 -6.65 1.91
N ASP A 262 -8.83 -5.37 1.74
CA ASP A 262 -7.57 -4.90 1.20
C ASP A 262 -7.10 -3.57 1.82
N SER A 263 -5.84 -3.25 1.56
CA SER A 263 -5.15 -2.06 2.08
C SER A 263 -5.77 -0.75 1.59
N PHE A 264 -6.45 -0.75 0.44
CA PHE A 264 -7.04 0.44 -0.14
C PHE A 264 -8.36 0.79 0.56
N MET A 265 -9.18 -0.21 0.89
CA MET A 265 -10.40 -0.01 1.69
C MET A 265 -10.08 0.55 3.08
N LEU A 266 -8.97 0.13 3.68
CA LEU A 266 -8.52 0.68 4.96
C LEU A 266 -8.19 2.19 4.83
N VAL A 267 -7.53 2.60 3.74
CA VAL A 267 -7.28 4.03 3.48
C VAL A 267 -8.59 4.79 3.33
N GLU A 268 -9.57 4.24 2.60
CA GLU A 268 -10.90 4.86 2.45
C GLU A 268 -11.61 5.04 3.79
N ALA A 269 -11.63 4.00 4.64
CA ALA A 269 -12.18 4.13 5.99
C ALA A 269 -11.47 5.21 6.81
N VAL A 270 -10.14 5.30 6.72
CA VAL A 270 -9.37 6.35 7.40
C VAL A 270 -9.69 7.74 6.85
N VAL A 271 -9.88 7.89 5.54
CA VAL A 271 -10.30 9.16 4.90
C VAL A 271 -11.61 9.63 5.50
N ASP A 272 -12.59 8.73 5.58
CA ASP A 272 -13.91 9.02 6.11
C ASP A 272 -13.87 9.44 7.59
N LEU A 273 -13.04 8.78 8.40
CA LEU A 273 -12.83 9.16 9.80
C LEU A 273 -12.15 10.52 9.94
N GLN A 274 -11.13 10.80 9.13
CA GLN A 274 -10.44 12.10 9.16
C GLN A 274 -11.37 13.27 8.85
N GLU A 275 -12.28 13.10 7.89
CA GLU A 275 -13.24 14.14 7.52
C GLU A 275 -14.34 14.31 8.56
N GLU A 276 -14.88 13.21 9.09
CA GLU A 276 -15.92 13.26 10.12
C GLU A 276 -15.43 13.95 11.39
N PHE A 277 -14.19 13.66 11.79
CA PHE A 277 -13.65 14.14 13.07
C PHE A 277 -12.73 15.35 12.95
N ASP A 278 -12.58 15.93 11.75
CA ASP A 278 -11.67 17.03 11.42
C ASP A 278 -10.23 16.78 11.94
N THR A 279 -9.72 15.58 11.68
CA THR A 279 -8.38 15.15 12.10
C THR A 279 -7.50 14.82 10.90
N MET A 280 -6.19 14.87 11.09
CA MET A 280 -5.21 14.51 10.07
C MET A 280 -4.19 13.53 10.65
N PHE A 281 -4.16 12.31 10.11
CA PHE A 281 -3.16 11.30 10.41
C PHE A 281 -2.10 11.24 9.31
N THR A 282 -0.87 11.07 9.73
CA THR A 282 0.21 10.61 8.87
C THR A 282 0.12 9.10 8.68
N GLN A 283 0.66 8.58 7.57
CA GLN A 283 0.77 7.13 7.40
C GLN A 283 1.63 6.46 8.49
N THR A 284 2.59 7.16 9.09
CA THR A 284 3.39 6.64 10.21
C THR A 284 2.51 6.38 11.43
N GLN A 285 1.67 7.34 11.82
CA GLN A 285 0.72 7.15 12.93
C GLN A 285 -0.23 5.99 12.65
N LEU A 286 -0.70 5.84 11.41
CA LEU A 286 -1.56 4.71 11.02
C LEU A 286 -0.85 3.36 11.07
N ARG A 287 0.47 3.29 10.90
CA ARG A 287 1.23 2.03 11.03
C ARG A 287 1.34 1.55 12.47
N GLU A 288 1.30 2.47 13.42
CA GLU A 288 1.39 2.16 14.85
C GLU A 288 0.05 1.67 15.41
N VAL A 289 -1.05 1.89 14.68
CA VAL A 289 -2.39 1.44 15.06
C VAL A 289 -2.63 0.02 14.57
N THR A 290 -2.91 -0.88 15.50
CA THR A 290 -3.14 -2.31 15.27
C THR A 290 -4.63 -2.66 15.31
N ASN A 291 -5.40 -1.98 16.15
CA ASN A 291 -6.81 -2.27 16.40
C ASN A 291 -7.68 -0.99 16.47
N LEU A 292 -9.00 -1.18 16.52
CA LEU A 292 -9.96 -0.08 16.58
C LEU A 292 -9.84 0.78 17.84
N GLY A 293 -9.53 0.20 18.99
CA GLY A 293 -9.32 0.94 20.23
C GLY A 293 -8.18 1.94 20.08
N GLU A 294 -7.03 1.49 19.57
CA GLU A 294 -5.88 2.34 19.29
C GLU A 294 -6.17 3.42 18.23
N LEU A 295 -7.05 3.14 17.27
CA LEU A 295 -7.50 4.12 16.28
C LEU A 295 -8.33 5.24 16.92
N VAL A 296 -9.24 4.88 17.84
CA VAL A 296 -10.03 5.84 18.63
C VAL A 296 -9.11 6.67 19.52
N GLU A 297 -8.14 6.05 20.18
CA GLU A 297 -7.15 6.77 20.99
C GLU A 297 -6.30 7.72 20.13
N LEU A 298 -5.93 7.33 18.91
CA LEU A 298 -5.23 8.22 17.97
C LEU A 298 -6.11 9.41 17.57
N LEU A 299 -7.39 9.18 17.25
CA LEU A 299 -8.38 10.23 16.95
C LEU A 299 -8.49 11.23 18.12
N GLN A 300 -8.65 10.72 19.34
CA GLN A 300 -8.74 11.53 20.56
C GLN A 300 -7.45 12.33 20.81
N ARG A 301 -6.27 11.70 20.72
CA ARG A 301 -4.97 12.38 20.90
C ARG A 301 -4.75 13.50 19.89
N THR A 302 -5.13 13.27 18.64
CA THR A 302 -4.97 14.25 17.56
C THR A 302 -5.90 15.46 17.77
N LYS A 303 -7.07 15.26 18.39
CA LYS A 303 -7.93 16.34 18.88
C LYS A 303 -7.41 17.04 20.15
N LEU A 304 -6.72 16.32 21.03
CA LEU A 304 -6.34 16.76 22.39
C LEU A 304 -4.96 17.41 22.51
N THR A 305 -4.24 17.70 21.43
CA THR A 305 -2.94 18.39 21.51
C THR A 305 -3.08 19.90 21.23
N PRO A 306 -3.46 20.75 22.20
CA PRO A 306 -3.25 22.18 22.12
C PRO A 306 -1.81 22.49 22.52
N GLU A 307 -0.93 22.75 21.55
CA GLU A 307 0.41 23.24 21.86
C GLU A 307 0.36 24.63 22.51
N THR A 308 1.00 24.73 23.66
CA THR A 308 1.24 25.95 24.44
C THR A 308 2.19 26.86 23.65
N GLN A 309 1.80 28.09 23.30
CA GLN A 309 2.74 29.09 22.75
C GLN A 309 3.01 30.25 23.73
N PRO A 310 4.27 30.73 23.79
CA PRO A 310 4.68 31.84 24.63
C PRO A 310 4.15 33.17 24.09
N HIS A 311 3.58 33.98 24.97
CA HIS A 311 3.21 35.37 24.69
C HIS A 311 4.44 36.15 24.20
N LYS A 312 4.37 36.67 22.96
CA LYS A 312 5.19 37.81 22.56
C LYS A 312 4.73 39.01 23.39
N VAL A 313 5.54 39.38 24.37
CA VAL A 313 5.51 40.70 25.01
C VAL A 313 5.80 41.72 23.92
N ILE A 314 4.81 42.53 23.58
CA ILE A 314 4.99 43.74 22.77
C ILE A 314 5.48 44.81 23.74
N GLY A 315 6.80 45.04 23.75
CA GLY A 315 7.42 46.22 24.36
C GLY A 315 7.40 47.38 23.37
N GLN A 316 7.04 48.55 23.90
CA GLN A 316 6.98 49.86 23.26
C GLN A 316 8.33 50.32 22.70
#